data_AF-A0A397EEQ4-F1
#
_entry.id   AF-A0A397EEQ4-F1
#
_cell.length_a   1.000
_cell.length_b   1.000
_cell.length_c   1.000
_cell.angle_alpha   90.00
_cell.angle_beta   90.00
_cell.angle_gamma   90.00
#
_symmetry.space_group_name_H-M   'P 1'
#
loop_
_entity.id
_entity.type
_entity.pdbx_description
1 polymer ?
#
loop_
_entity_poly.entity_id
_entity_poly.type
_entity_poly.pdbx_seq_one_letter_code
_entity_poly.pdbx_strand_id
1 'polypeptide(L)'
;MSTHHDRLRGMPFAVLYFTRTSPGSSVWVCKCGKHRTQNGSGYSNLMSHIEREHPEFVHYDALDPATQQSVFASLTPKPVQAVHRWLTWITASLMPFSFCENDMARRFTTLGTISVKTLMKWMHVMGRWMESKISETLPESFAIVYDGWTSGSTHYVAMFATFPNDSHRGYEKILLAMSPMNEEDSLSAAAHVQYLDFVLGVYGKDRENVVALIGYNCSTNRAFSRLAGVPMTGCASHRFNLFVDDVLAEHEELLVAVNAIMKKQTNIIPSLKSFLPLMGVEEIDNLLLSVRQDLDIDLLLAKLIDLNSVTFELQDEAITLDDVCGLFDEVVGEFPSANERLGPGASIIQDPHFETGVVKVLMHMSPSQERLSIARLAVTAGIRDDDRMSDADCMSMASRAKKRRKLQQSCSGFMDCRFLRPTSNMCERLFSVTKWALTDRRQSMLPSNFEEQMFLHCNAFLWGIDDVKSVMVEYHRMKTHESLELYTQS
;
A
#
# COMPACT_ATOMS: atom_id res chain seq x y z
N MET A 1 -36.01 -22.94 -0.70
CA MET A 1 -35.61 -21.78 0.14
C MET A 1 -34.26 -21.32 -0.37
N SER A 2 -34.24 -20.20 -1.09
CA SER A 2 -33.04 -19.64 -1.74
C SER A 2 -32.22 -18.87 -0.72
N THR A 3 -30.95 -19.24 -0.56
CA THR A 3 -30.02 -18.64 0.40
C THR A 3 -29.55 -17.27 -0.09
N HIS A 4 -29.09 -16.42 0.83
CA HIS A 4 -28.61 -15.06 0.54
C HIS A 4 -27.50 -14.99 -0.53
N HIS A 5 -26.77 -16.09 -0.72
CA HIS A 5 -25.75 -16.26 -1.78
C HIS A 5 -26.33 -16.33 -3.22
N ASP A 6 -27.55 -16.85 -3.41
CA ASP A 6 -28.16 -16.91 -4.75
C ASP A 6 -28.73 -15.57 -5.20
N ARG A 7 -29.09 -14.69 -4.26
CA ARG A 7 -29.57 -13.32 -4.57
C ARG A 7 -28.46 -12.41 -5.10
N LEU A 8 -27.23 -12.58 -4.61
CA LEU A 8 -26.05 -11.85 -5.08
C LEU A 8 -25.55 -12.37 -6.45
N ARG A 9 -25.85 -13.62 -6.82
CA ARG A 9 -25.58 -14.15 -8.17
C ARG A 9 -26.54 -13.62 -9.23
N GLY A 10 -27.82 -13.47 -8.90
CA GLY A 10 -28.85 -13.12 -9.89
C GLY A 10 -28.72 -11.72 -10.49
N MET A 11 -28.28 -10.72 -9.71
CA MET A 11 -28.20 -9.33 -10.18
C MET A 11 -27.07 -9.08 -11.19
N PRO A 12 -25.81 -9.50 -10.94
CA PRO A 12 -24.72 -9.35 -11.91
C PRO A 12 -25.03 -10.03 -13.24
N PHE A 13 -25.56 -11.26 -13.23
CA PHE A 13 -25.92 -12.00 -14.44
C PHE A 13 -27.13 -11.42 -15.17
N ALA A 14 -28.14 -10.95 -14.45
CA ALA A 14 -29.26 -10.25 -15.07
C ALA A 14 -28.79 -8.96 -15.78
N VAL A 15 -27.94 -8.15 -15.14
CA VAL A 15 -27.37 -6.94 -15.75
C VAL A 15 -26.39 -7.27 -16.88
N LEU A 16 -25.82 -8.48 -16.90
CA LEU A 16 -24.93 -8.96 -17.95
C LEU A 16 -25.67 -9.34 -19.24
N TYR A 17 -26.83 -9.99 -19.12
CA TYR A 17 -27.60 -10.49 -20.27
C TYR A 17 -28.79 -9.61 -20.65
N PHE A 18 -29.21 -8.70 -19.76
CA PHE A 18 -30.37 -7.86 -19.98
C PHE A 18 -30.09 -6.38 -19.80
N THR A 19 -30.77 -5.58 -20.63
CA THR A 19 -30.83 -4.12 -20.52
C THR A 19 -32.24 -3.71 -20.10
N ARG A 20 -32.38 -2.81 -19.12
CA ARG A 20 -33.70 -2.27 -18.76
C ARG A 20 -34.24 -1.40 -19.90
N THR A 21 -35.53 -1.51 -20.16
CA THR A 21 -36.24 -0.70 -21.18
C THR A 21 -36.30 0.79 -20.80
N SER A 22 -36.34 1.11 -19.50
CA SER A 22 -36.24 2.46 -18.97
C SER A 22 -35.83 2.42 -17.48
N PRO A 23 -35.32 3.53 -16.91
CA PRO A 23 -34.99 3.62 -15.49
C PRO A 23 -36.21 3.31 -14.61
N GLY A 24 -36.06 2.46 -13.59
CA GLY A 24 -37.16 2.04 -12.71
C GLY A 24 -38.12 1.00 -13.31
N SER A 25 -38.01 0.68 -14.61
CA SER A 25 -38.85 -0.34 -15.24
C SER A 25 -38.49 -1.74 -14.74
N SER A 26 -39.53 -2.53 -14.48
CA SER A 26 -39.41 -3.97 -14.26
C SER A 26 -39.22 -4.73 -15.57
N VAL A 27 -39.29 -4.09 -16.74
CA VAL A 27 -39.16 -4.75 -18.05
C VAL A 27 -37.71 -4.66 -18.55
N TRP A 28 -37.14 -5.83 -18.77
CA TRP A 28 -35.78 -6.07 -19.23
C TRP A 28 -35.78 -6.68 -20.64
N VAL A 29 -34.82 -6.31 -21.46
CA VAL A 29 -34.61 -6.86 -22.82
C VAL A 29 -33.34 -7.69 -22.80
N CYS A 30 -33.46 -8.98 -23.10
CA CYS A 30 -32.32 -9.86 -23.21
C CYS A 30 -31.52 -9.59 -24.49
N LYS A 31 -30.24 -9.93 -24.51
CA LYS A 31 -29.38 -9.95 -25.72
C LYS A 31 -29.98 -10.76 -26.88
N CYS A 32 -30.77 -11.81 -26.59
CA CYS A 32 -31.49 -12.55 -27.63
C CYS A 32 -32.74 -11.82 -28.17
N GLY A 33 -32.99 -10.58 -27.75
CA GLY A 33 -34.13 -9.75 -28.14
C GLY A 33 -35.43 -10.04 -27.37
N LYS A 34 -35.46 -11.02 -26.48
CA LYS A 34 -36.66 -11.39 -25.71
C LYS A 34 -36.87 -10.46 -24.51
N HIS A 35 -38.09 -9.98 -24.35
CA HIS A 35 -38.51 -9.17 -23.20
C HIS A 35 -38.87 -10.05 -21.99
N ARG A 36 -38.45 -9.62 -20.79
CA ARG A 36 -38.76 -10.26 -19.51
C ARG A 36 -39.08 -9.22 -18.45
N THR A 37 -40.18 -9.44 -17.72
CA THR A 37 -40.56 -8.58 -16.60
C THR A 37 -40.05 -9.18 -15.30
N GLN A 38 -39.21 -8.45 -14.56
CA GLN A 38 -38.67 -8.82 -13.26
C GLN A 38 -39.80 -8.97 -12.23
N ASN A 39 -39.81 -10.09 -11.51
CA ASN A 39 -40.84 -10.37 -10.52
C ASN A 39 -40.37 -9.89 -9.14
N GLY A 40 -40.94 -8.77 -8.66
CA GLY A 40 -40.55 -8.15 -7.40
C GLY A 40 -39.09 -7.67 -7.40
N SER A 41 -38.37 -7.85 -6.30
CA SER A 41 -36.93 -7.52 -6.18
C SER A 41 -36.01 -8.68 -6.58
N GLY A 42 -36.55 -9.85 -6.94
CA GLY A 42 -35.77 -11.04 -7.28
C GLY A 42 -35.31 -11.06 -8.75
N TYR A 43 -34.27 -11.86 -9.04
CA TYR A 43 -33.72 -12.04 -10.39
C TYR A 43 -33.93 -13.45 -10.96
N SER A 44 -34.64 -14.32 -10.23
CA SER A 44 -34.77 -15.75 -10.55
C SER A 44 -35.39 -16.04 -11.91
N ASN A 45 -36.33 -15.20 -12.36
CA ASN A 45 -36.98 -15.37 -13.67
C ASN A 45 -36.09 -14.91 -14.84
N LEU A 46 -35.17 -13.97 -14.59
CA LEU A 46 -34.14 -13.56 -15.54
C LEU A 46 -33.06 -14.65 -15.62
N MET A 47 -32.67 -15.24 -14.48
CA MET A 47 -31.73 -16.37 -14.42
C MET A 47 -32.25 -17.61 -15.14
N SER A 48 -33.50 -18.00 -14.91
CA SER A 48 -34.12 -19.14 -15.62
C SER A 48 -34.17 -18.92 -17.14
N HIS A 49 -34.29 -17.66 -17.59
CA HIS A 49 -34.17 -17.34 -19.02
C HIS A 49 -32.74 -17.54 -19.54
N ILE A 50 -31.74 -17.09 -18.78
CA ILE A 50 -30.32 -17.24 -19.14
C ILE A 50 -29.97 -18.73 -19.23
N GLU A 51 -30.29 -19.52 -18.21
CA GLU A 51 -30.02 -20.96 -18.17
C GLU A 51 -30.63 -21.72 -19.36
N ARG A 52 -31.78 -21.25 -19.88
CA ARG A 52 -32.49 -21.91 -20.97
C ARG A 52 -32.07 -21.45 -22.36
N GLU A 53 -31.73 -20.18 -22.52
CA GLU A 53 -31.58 -19.54 -23.84
C GLU A 53 -30.14 -19.12 -24.12
N HIS A 54 -29.26 -19.27 -23.13
CA HIS A 54 -27.82 -19.01 -23.19
C HIS A 54 -27.05 -20.24 -22.65
N PRO A 55 -27.03 -21.38 -23.36
CA PRO A 55 -26.44 -22.65 -22.89
C PRO A 55 -24.95 -22.53 -22.57
N GLU A 56 -24.25 -21.56 -23.16
CA GLU A 56 -22.87 -21.20 -22.84
C GLU A 56 -22.66 -20.85 -21.35
N PHE A 57 -23.74 -20.51 -20.64
CA PHE A 57 -23.73 -20.14 -19.24
C PHE A 57 -23.76 -21.34 -18.28
N VAL A 58 -24.32 -22.49 -18.70
CA VAL A 58 -24.55 -23.66 -17.83
C VAL A 58 -23.24 -24.23 -17.27
N HIS A 59 -22.10 -23.89 -17.88
CA HIS A 59 -20.77 -24.32 -17.46
C HIS A 59 -19.82 -23.17 -17.08
N TYR A 60 -20.33 -21.95 -16.88
CA TYR A 60 -19.49 -20.77 -16.59
C TYR A 60 -18.60 -20.94 -15.36
N ASP A 61 -19.13 -21.50 -14.27
CA ASP A 61 -18.38 -21.76 -13.03
C ASP A 61 -17.33 -22.88 -13.17
N ALA A 62 -17.40 -23.67 -14.25
CA ALA A 62 -16.44 -24.73 -14.57
C ALA A 62 -15.34 -24.28 -15.56
N LEU A 63 -15.44 -23.05 -16.09
CA LEU A 63 -14.42 -22.46 -16.95
C LEU A 63 -13.20 -22.04 -16.13
N ASP A 64 -12.02 -22.11 -16.74
CA ASP A 64 -10.82 -21.56 -16.12
C ASP A 64 -10.93 -20.02 -15.98
N PRO A 65 -10.22 -19.40 -15.02
CA PRO A 65 -10.31 -17.96 -14.77
C PRO A 65 -10.02 -17.08 -15.99
N ALA A 66 -9.15 -17.51 -16.92
CA ALA A 66 -8.84 -16.74 -18.12
C ALA A 66 -10.00 -16.76 -19.13
N THR A 67 -10.69 -17.90 -19.27
CA THR A 67 -11.89 -18.02 -20.10
C THR A 67 -13.08 -17.28 -19.47
N GLN A 68 -13.22 -17.33 -18.15
CA GLN A 68 -14.19 -16.51 -17.40
C GLN A 68 -13.97 -15.01 -17.64
N GLN A 69 -12.71 -14.55 -17.57
CA GLN A 69 -12.32 -13.17 -17.87
C GLN A 69 -12.60 -12.78 -19.33
N SER A 70 -12.36 -13.70 -20.29
CA SER A 70 -12.58 -13.49 -21.72
C SER A 70 -14.08 -13.32 -22.06
N VAL A 71 -14.94 -14.15 -21.45
CA VAL A 71 -16.39 -14.03 -21.58
C VAL A 71 -16.86 -12.69 -21.01
N PHE A 72 -16.41 -12.28 -19.82
CA PHE A 72 -16.72 -10.96 -19.26
C PHE A 72 -16.21 -9.79 -20.14
N ALA A 73 -15.00 -9.91 -20.68
CA ALA A 73 -14.42 -8.92 -21.56
C ALA A 73 -15.25 -8.74 -22.85
N SER A 74 -15.75 -9.83 -23.44
CA SER A 74 -16.59 -9.78 -24.65
C SER A 74 -17.94 -9.07 -24.45
N LEU A 75 -18.43 -9.03 -23.20
CA LEU A 75 -19.74 -8.47 -22.84
C LEU A 75 -19.65 -7.03 -22.32
N THR A 76 -18.42 -6.53 -22.08
CA THR A 76 -18.16 -5.17 -21.60
C THR A 76 -18.14 -4.18 -22.77
N PRO A 77 -18.79 -3.00 -22.71
CA PRO A 77 -18.77 -2.04 -23.80
C PRO A 77 -17.35 -1.66 -24.22
N LYS A 78 -17.07 -1.59 -25.53
CA LYS A 78 -15.74 -1.22 -26.06
C LYS A 78 -15.15 0.07 -25.45
N PRO A 79 -15.93 1.13 -25.19
CA PRO A 79 -15.40 2.32 -24.52
C PRO A 79 -14.89 2.04 -23.09
N VAL A 80 -15.60 1.20 -22.34
CA VAL A 80 -15.19 0.80 -20.97
C VAL A 80 -13.89 0.00 -21.03
N GLN A 81 -13.80 -0.96 -21.96
CA GLN A 81 -12.57 -1.73 -22.16
C GLN A 81 -11.38 -0.83 -22.53
N ALA A 82 -11.58 0.15 -23.42
CA ALA A 82 -10.54 1.08 -23.82
C ALA A 82 -10.05 1.90 -22.63
N VAL A 83 -10.97 2.51 -21.86
CA VAL A 83 -10.63 3.30 -20.67
C VAL A 83 -9.91 2.45 -19.63
N HIS A 84 -10.46 1.28 -19.28
CA HIS A 84 -9.85 0.37 -18.31
C HIS A 84 -8.43 -0.02 -18.73
N ARG A 85 -8.25 -0.54 -19.95
CA ARG A 85 -6.94 -1.03 -20.40
C ARG A 85 -5.90 0.08 -20.51
N TRP A 86 -6.29 1.28 -20.94
CA TRP A 86 -5.37 2.42 -20.95
C TRP A 86 -5.03 2.93 -19.56
N LEU A 87 -6.01 3.05 -18.65
CA LEU A 87 -5.74 3.40 -17.26
C LEU A 87 -4.79 2.40 -16.64
N THR A 88 -5.10 1.10 -16.73
CA THR A 88 -4.26 0.03 -16.19
C THR A 88 -2.84 0.08 -16.74
N TRP A 89 -2.66 0.25 -18.05
CA TRP A 89 -1.32 0.29 -18.63
C TRP A 89 -0.54 1.52 -18.14
N ILE A 90 -1.18 2.69 -18.15
CA ILE A 90 -0.50 3.93 -17.80
C ILE A 90 -0.19 4.01 -16.31
N THR A 91 -1.06 3.53 -15.43
CA THR A 91 -0.81 3.52 -13.99
C THR A 91 0.11 2.37 -13.58
N ALA A 92 -0.13 1.13 -14.03
CA ALA A 92 0.70 -0.01 -13.62
C ALA A 92 2.15 0.09 -14.11
N SER A 93 2.37 0.61 -15.32
CA SER A 93 3.72 0.82 -15.88
C SER A 93 4.24 2.25 -15.65
N LEU A 94 3.50 3.09 -14.91
CA LEU A 94 3.84 4.49 -14.61
C LEU A 94 4.27 5.29 -15.85
N MET A 95 3.61 5.06 -16.99
CA MET A 95 3.94 5.68 -18.28
C MET A 95 3.53 7.16 -18.32
N PRO A 96 4.15 7.98 -19.19
CA PRO A 96 3.67 9.32 -19.47
C PRO A 96 2.22 9.29 -20.00
N PHE A 97 1.38 10.26 -19.61
CA PHE A 97 -0.02 10.30 -20.05
C PHE A 97 -0.17 10.39 -21.58
N SER A 98 0.76 11.08 -22.25
CA SER A 98 0.83 11.20 -23.72
C SER A 98 1.05 9.87 -24.44
N PHE A 99 1.41 8.80 -23.72
CA PHE A 99 1.60 7.48 -24.29
C PHE A 99 0.32 6.93 -24.96
N CYS A 100 -0.88 7.27 -24.46
CA CYS A 100 -2.14 6.87 -25.11
C CYS A 100 -2.36 7.51 -26.50
N GLU A 101 -1.63 8.58 -26.79
CA GLU A 101 -1.65 9.29 -28.07
C GLU A 101 -0.44 8.96 -28.95
N ASN A 102 0.52 8.18 -28.46
CA ASN A 102 1.73 7.85 -29.20
C ASN A 102 1.41 6.99 -30.45
N ASP A 103 1.88 7.44 -31.62
CA ASP A 103 1.59 6.79 -32.90
C ASP A 103 2.09 5.34 -32.98
N MET A 104 3.28 5.06 -32.42
CA MET A 104 3.83 3.71 -32.40
C MET A 104 3.03 2.82 -31.46
N ALA A 105 2.71 3.29 -30.25
CA ALA A 105 1.86 2.56 -29.30
C ALA A 105 0.51 2.22 -29.94
N ARG A 106 -0.13 3.19 -30.61
CA ARG A 106 -1.40 3.00 -31.34
C ARG A 106 -1.29 2.02 -32.50
N ARG A 107 -0.17 2.03 -33.24
CA ARG A 107 0.05 1.11 -34.36
C ARG A 107 0.18 -0.35 -33.92
N PHE A 108 0.80 -0.59 -32.78
CA PHE A 108 1.11 -1.94 -32.31
C PHE A 108 0.16 -2.47 -31.24
N THR A 109 -0.84 -1.69 -30.82
CA THR A 109 -1.84 -2.12 -29.83
C THR A 109 -3.20 -2.39 -30.44
N THR A 110 -3.98 -3.25 -29.79
CA THR A 110 -5.38 -3.54 -30.15
C THR A 110 -6.38 -2.73 -29.32
N LEU A 111 -5.89 -1.82 -28.47
CA LEU A 111 -6.73 -0.96 -27.64
C LEU A 111 -7.50 0.06 -28.49
N GLY A 112 -8.75 0.34 -28.11
CA GLY A 112 -9.49 1.47 -28.66
C GLY A 112 -8.76 2.78 -28.38
N THR A 113 -8.78 3.71 -29.33
CA THR A 113 -8.06 4.98 -29.20
C THR A 113 -8.74 5.89 -28.17
N ILE A 114 -7.93 6.54 -27.34
CA ILE A 114 -8.36 7.62 -26.44
C ILE A 114 -7.40 8.81 -26.58
N SER A 115 -7.87 9.99 -26.20
CA SER A 115 -7.03 11.18 -26.05
C SER A 115 -6.47 11.27 -24.64
N VAL A 116 -5.39 12.05 -24.44
CA VAL A 116 -4.88 12.40 -23.11
C VAL A 116 -5.98 13.06 -22.28
N LYS A 117 -6.78 13.94 -22.89
CA LYS A 117 -7.92 14.59 -22.22
C LYS A 117 -8.94 13.57 -21.71
N THR A 118 -9.25 12.55 -22.51
CA THR A 118 -10.17 11.47 -22.12
C THR A 118 -9.57 10.62 -21.01
N LEU A 119 -8.29 10.26 -21.11
CA LEU A 119 -7.58 9.51 -20.08
C LEU A 119 -7.60 10.26 -18.74
N MET A 120 -7.13 11.51 -18.72
CA MET A 120 -7.06 12.34 -17.53
C MET A 120 -8.43 12.51 -16.87
N LYS A 121 -9.46 12.77 -17.68
CA LYS A 121 -10.85 12.83 -17.19
C LYS A 121 -11.20 11.55 -16.42
N TRP A 122 -11.01 10.38 -17.02
CA TRP A 122 -11.41 9.14 -16.36
C TRP A 122 -10.50 8.78 -15.19
N MET A 123 -9.23 9.16 -15.23
CA MET A 123 -8.29 8.99 -14.12
C MET A 123 -8.77 9.75 -12.87
N HIS A 124 -9.13 11.03 -12.97
CA HIS A 124 -9.65 11.81 -11.84
C HIS A 124 -11.03 11.37 -11.35
N VAL A 125 -11.89 10.88 -12.25
CA VAL A 125 -13.19 10.33 -11.82
C VAL A 125 -12.97 8.98 -11.12
N MET A 126 -12.00 8.19 -11.58
CA MET A 126 -11.61 6.94 -10.95
C MET A 126 -11.01 7.17 -9.56
N GLY A 127 -10.21 8.23 -9.38
CA GLY A 127 -9.69 8.67 -8.08
C GLY A 127 -10.79 8.86 -7.06
N ARG A 128 -11.76 9.73 -7.36
CA ARG A 128 -12.91 9.99 -6.49
C ARG A 128 -13.76 8.75 -6.21
N TRP A 129 -13.90 7.87 -7.20
CA TRP A 129 -14.58 6.59 -7.00
C TRP A 129 -13.82 5.69 -6.02
N MET A 130 -12.50 5.64 -6.17
CA MET A 130 -11.61 4.90 -5.28
C MET A 130 -11.63 5.47 -3.85
N GLU A 131 -11.63 6.79 -3.70
CA GLU A 131 -11.79 7.45 -2.39
C GLU A 131 -13.10 7.03 -1.71
N SER A 132 -14.23 7.08 -2.43
CA SER A 132 -15.53 6.62 -1.92
C SER A 132 -15.49 5.14 -1.54
N LYS A 133 -14.91 4.29 -2.38
CA LYS A 133 -14.81 2.85 -2.14
C LYS A 133 -13.93 2.53 -0.92
N ILE A 134 -12.82 3.24 -0.76
CA ILE A 134 -11.94 3.11 0.41
C ILE A 134 -12.68 3.61 1.65
N SER A 135 -13.42 4.72 1.58
CA SER A 135 -14.22 5.24 2.71
C SER A 135 -15.21 4.21 3.25
N GLU A 136 -15.83 3.42 2.36
CA GLU A 136 -16.79 2.36 2.72
C GLU A 136 -16.12 1.09 3.26
N THR A 137 -14.86 0.85 2.93
CA THR A 137 -14.17 -0.42 3.24
C THR A 137 -13.09 -0.30 4.31
N LEU A 138 -12.63 0.92 4.59
CA LEU A 138 -11.62 1.20 5.60
C LEU A 138 -12.20 0.94 7.01
N PRO A 139 -11.52 0.13 7.84
CA PRO A 139 -12.05 -0.26 9.14
C PRO A 139 -12.11 0.92 10.12
N GLU A 140 -12.82 0.71 11.23
CA GLU A 140 -12.92 1.70 12.32
C GLU A 140 -11.60 1.88 13.11
N SER A 141 -10.66 0.94 12.96
CA SER A 141 -9.37 1.00 13.66
C SER A 141 -8.25 0.55 12.73
N PHE A 142 -7.30 1.43 12.49
CA PHE A 142 -6.13 1.20 11.64
C PHE A 142 -4.93 2.01 12.13
N ALA A 143 -3.73 1.63 11.70
CA ALA A 143 -2.54 2.45 11.91
C ALA A 143 -2.20 3.21 10.64
N ILE A 144 -1.49 4.33 10.80
CA ILE A 144 -1.00 5.12 9.66
C ILE A 144 0.51 5.01 9.59
N VAL A 145 1.00 4.50 8.48
CA VAL A 145 2.41 4.59 8.12
C VAL A 145 2.58 5.84 7.27
N TYR A 146 3.42 6.77 7.72
CA TYR A 146 3.64 8.02 7.02
C TYR A 146 5.13 8.34 6.93
N ASP A 147 5.48 8.98 5.81
CA ASP A 147 6.82 9.49 5.61
C ASP A 147 6.82 10.62 4.59
N GLY A 148 7.92 11.38 4.53
CA GLY A 148 8.08 12.54 3.67
C GLY A 148 9.20 12.36 2.64
N TRP A 149 8.98 12.83 1.42
CA TRP A 149 9.99 12.86 0.37
C TRP A 149 9.98 14.18 -0.39
N THR A 150 11.15 14.81 -0.50
CA THR A 150 11.33 16.04 -1.26
C THR A 150 11.86 15.77 -2.67
N SER A 151 11.23 16.40 -3.66
CA SER A 151 11.67 16.40 -5.06
C SER A 151 11.66 17.82 -5.62
N GLY A 152 12.82 18.33 -6.01
CA GLY A 152 12.94 19.73 -6.42
C GLY A 152 12.51 20.65 -5.27
N SER A 153 11.53 21.51 -5.52
CA SER A 153 10.94 22.42 -4.52
C SER A 153 9.74 21.85 -3.77
N THR A 154 9.25 20.65 -4.12
CA THR A 154 7.99 20.12 -3.59
C THR A 154 8.26 19.01 -2.57
N HIS A 155 7.65 19.12 -1.39
CA HIS A 155 7.70 18.10 -0.35
C HIS A 155 6.42 17.27 -0.34
N TYR A 156 6.51 16.01 -0.75
CA TYR A 156 5.41 15.05 -0.75
C TYR A 156 5.35 14.29 0.57
N VAL A 157 4.14 14.06 1.07
CA VAL A 157 3.90 13.17 2.22
C VAL A 157 3.05 11.99 1.76
N ALA A 158 3.56 10.79 2.01
CA ALA A 158 2.80 9.57 1.80
C ALA A 158 2.14 9.11 3.09
N MET A 159 0.90 8.64 3.00
CA MET A 159 0.14 8.06 4.12
C MET A 159 -0.50 6.76 3.68
N PHE A 160 -0.08 5.66 4.29
CA PHE A 160 -0.73 4.36 4.15
C PHE A 160 -1.55 4.04 5.40
N ALA A 161 -2.76 3.53 5.22
CA ALA A 161 -3.47 2.83 6.29
C ALA A 161 -3.05 1.36 6.30
N THR A 162 -2.72 0.83 7.47
CA THR A 162 -2.53 -0.60 7.72
C THR A 162 -3.53 -1.10 8.74
N PHE A 163 -4.10 -2.28 8.50
CA PHE A 163 -5.11 -2.86 9.39
C PHE A 163 -5.11 -4.39 9.33
N PRO A 164 -5.62 -5.08 10.37
CA PRO A 164 -5.61 -6.54 10.42
C PRO A 164 -6.33 -7.18 9.21
N ASN A 165 -5.76 -8.27 8.71
CA ASN A 165 -6.37 -9.10 7.67
C ASN A 165 -6.11 -10.58 7.99
N ASP A 166 -7.07 -11.46 7.67
CA ASP A 166 -6.96 -12.92 7.77
C ASP A 166 -5.89 -13.55 6.83
N SER A 167 -5.22 -12.74 6.01
CA SER A 167 -4.14 -13.15 5.13
C SER A 167 -2.96 -13.77 5.90
N HIS A 168 -2.08 -14.50 5.21
CA HIS A 168 -0.87 -15.04 5.82
C HIS A 168 0.00 -13.93 6.43
N ARG A 169 0.10 -12.78 5.73
CA ARG A 169 0.79 -11.56 6.19
C ARG A 169 0.18 -10.98 7.47
N GLY A 170 -1.13 -11.19 7.71
CA GLY A 170 -1.81 -10.71 8.91
C GLY A 170 -2.31 -9.27 8.85
N TYR A 171 -2.06 -8.57 7.74
CA TYR A 171 -2.53 -7.21 7.54
C TYR A 171 -2.76 -6.91 6.06
N GLU A 172 -3.53 -5.86 5.80
CA GLU A 172 -3.69 -5.21 4.50
C GLU A 172 -3.12 -3.79 4.58
N LYS A 173 -2.75 -3.22 3.42
CA LYS A 173 -2.28 -1.84 3.32
C LYS A 173 -2.97 -1.12 2.17
N ILE A 174 -3.38 0.13 2.38
CA ILE A 174 -4.01 0.99 1.37
C ILE A 174 -3.29 2.34 1.39
N LEU A 175 -2.89 2.86 0.23
CA LEU A 175 -2.39 4.23 0.12
C LEU A 175 -3.58 5.18 0.24
N LEU A 176 -3.59 6.06 1.24
CA LEU A 176 -4.62 7.09 1.41
C LEU A 176 -4.24 8.37 0.68
N ALA A 177 -2.99 8.81 0.80
CA ALA A 177 -2.55 10.03 0.15
C ALA A 177 -1.07 9.94 -0.24
N MET A 178 -0.73 10.56 -1.37
CA MET A 178 0.63 10.88 -1.75
C MET A 178 0.62 12.26 -2.41
N SER A 179 0.60 13.31 -1.60
CA SER A 179 0.44 14.67 -2.08
C SER A 179 1.38 15.65 -1.38
N PRO A 180 1.62 16.82 -1.99
CA PRO A 180 2.31 17.91 -1.31
C PRO A 180 1.53 18.36 -0.07
N MET A 181 2.23 18.81 0.97
CA MET A 181 1.56 19.44 2.11
C MET A 181 0.84 20.73 1.70
N ASN A 182 -0.29 21.02 2.36
CA ASN A 182 -1.12 22.21 2.09
C ASN A 182 -0.36 23.54 2.28
N GLU A 183 0.63 23.57 3.18
CA GLU A 183 1.52 24.70 3.41
C GLU A 183 2.97 24.28 3.10
N GLU A 184 3.44 24.58 1.88
CA GLU A 184 4.81 24.22 1.45
C GLU A 184 5.90 24.91 2.30
N ASP A 185 5.57 26.03 2.96
CA ASP A 185 6.49 26.83 3.78
C ASP A 185 6.65 26.33 5.23
N SER A 186 5.81 25.39 5.69
CA SER A 186 5.76 24.94 7.08
C SER A 186 5.71 23.41 7.18
N LEU A 187 6.88 22.77 7.23
CA LEU A 187 7.04 21.34 7.56
C LEU A 187 6.95 21.08 9.08
N SER A 188 6.09 21.85 9.76
CA SER A 188 5.95 21.79 11.21
C SER A 188 5.07 20.61 11.65
N ALA A 189 5.25 20.16 12.87
CA ALA A 189 4.41 19.12 13.45
C ALA A 189 2.91 19.48 13.44
N ALA A 190 2.57 20.76 13.60
CA ALA A 190 1.18 21.23 13.53
C ALA A 190 0.61 21.14 12.10
N ALA A 191 1.41 21.45 11.08
CA ALA A 191 1.02 21.29 9.68
C ALA A 191 0.79 19.79 9.35
N HIS A 192 1.61 18.88 9.88
CA HIS A 192 1.37 17.44 9.75
C HIS A 192 0.06 16.99 10.41
N VAL A 193 -0.34 17.56 11.56
CA VAL A 193 -1.66 17.28 12.18
C VAL A 193 -2.80 17.74 11.27
N GLN A 194 -2.74 18.97 10.75
CA GLN A 194 -3.78 19.49 9.86
C GLN A 194 -3.89 18.67 8.57
N TYR A 195 -2.75 18.24 8.02
CA TYR A 195 -2.73 17.39 6.85
C TYR A 195 -3.29 15.98 7.15
N LEU A 196 -2.97 15.41 8.31
CA LEU A 196 -3.58 14.16 8.78
C LEU A 196 -5.11 14.29 8.88
N ASP A 197 -5.61 15.33 9.54
CA ASP A 197 -7.05 15.58 9.69
C ASP A 197 -7.74 15.77 8.33
N PHE A 198 -7.07 16.46 7.39
CA PHE A 198 -7.55 16.62 6.01
C PHE A 198 -7.68 15.27 5.29
N VAL A 199 -6.63 14.45 5.29
CA VAL A 199 -6.63 13.13 4.62
C VAL A 199 -7.67 12.22 5.24
N LEU A 200 -7.77 12.17 6.57
CA LEU A 200 -8.79 11.37 7.26
C LEU A 200 -10.22 11.84 6.92
N GLY A 201 -10.43 13.15 6.82
CA GLY A 201 -11.70 13.75 6.45
C GLY A 201 -12.20 13.32 5.06
N VAL A 202 -11.30 13.10 4.09
CA VAL A 202 -11.66 12.55 2.76
C VAL A 202 -12.35 11.18 2.89
N TYR A 203 -11.95 10.37 3.88
CA TYR A 203 -12.48 9.03 4.10
C TYR A 203 -13.57 8.95 5.15
N GLY A 204 -14.06 10.10 5.64
CA GLY A 204 -15.04 10.14 6.73
C GLY A 204 -14.50 9.56 8.05
N LYS A 205 -13.19 9.65 8.27
CA LYS A 205 -12.50 9.19 9.48
C LYS A 205 -11.93 10.36 10.27
N ASP A 206 -11.53 10.10 11.50
CA ASP A 206 -10.81 11.03 12.35
C ASP A 206 -9.67 10.35 13.12
N ARG A 207 -8.97 11.11 13.97
CA ARG A 207 -7.81 10.63 14.75
C ARG A 207 -8.16 9.56 15.78
N GLU A 208 -9.43 9.37 16.14
CA GLU A 208 -9.86 8.29 17.04
C GLU A 208 -9.87 6.94 16.32
N ASN A 209 -10.01 6.93 14.99
CA ASN A 209 -9.84 5.72 14.19
C ASN A 209 -8.37 5.27 14.08
N VAL A 210 -7.42 6.14 14.40
CA VAL A 210 -5.99 5.88 14.28
C VAL A 210 -5.44 5.34 15.60
N VAL A 211 -5.02 4.07 15.60
CA VAL A 211 -4.49 3.41 16.80
C VAL A 211 -3.01 3.68 17.03
N ALA A 212 -2.27 3.97 15.96
CA ALA A 212 -0.85 4.28 16.00
C ALA A 212 -0.39 5.04 14.74
N LEU A 213 0.64 5.86 14.91
CA LEU A 213 1.43 6.46 13.84
C LEU A 213 2.77 5.72 13.71
N ILE A 214 3.15 5.37 12.49
CA ILE A 214 4.40 4.66 12.20
C ILE A 214 5.21 5.52 11.24
N GLY A 215 6.44 5.82 11.60
CA GLY A 215 7.28 6.71 10.79
C GLY A 215 8.69 6.88 11.31
N TYR A 216 9.46 7.68 10.60
CA TYR A 216 10.85 8.01 10.96
C TYR A 216 10.92 8.69 12.33
N ASN A 217 11.92 8.35 13.15
CA ASN A 217 12.03 8.81 14.56
C ASN A 217 12.49 10.27 14.72
N CYS A 218 12.35 11.12 13.70
CA CYS A 218 12.80 12.50 13.77
C CYS A 218 11.99 13.32 14.80
N SER A 219 12.55 14.45 15.24
CA SER A 219 11.90 15.34 16.21
C SER A 219 10.53 15.84 15.75
N THR A 220 10.37 16.15 14.46
CA THR A 220 9.10 16.59 13.88
C THR A 220 8.03 15.52 14.00
N ASN A 221 8.34 14.27 13.66
CA ASN A 221 7.41 13.13 13.73
C ASN A 221 6.99 12.82 15.18
N ARG A 222 7.94 12.88 16.11
CA ARG A 222 7.67 12.76 17.55
C ARG A 222 6.84 13.90 18.11
N ALA A 223 7.00 15.12 17.59
CA ALA A 223 6.15 16.25 17.94
C ALA A 223 4.75 16.11 17.32
N PHE A 224 4.67 15.64 16.07
CA PHE A 224 3.43 15.38 15.37
C PHE A 224 2.58 14.34 16.11
N SER A 225 3.15 13.21 16.53
CA SER A 225 2.40 12.19 17.28
C SER A 225 1.84 12.71 18.61
N ARG A 226 2.66 13.46 19.37
CA ARG A 226 2.25 14.10 20.62
C ARG A 226 1.12 15.11 20.41
N LEU A 227 1.21 15.95 19.37
CA LEU A 227 0.17 16.92 19.05
C LEU A 227 -1.12 16.25 18.55
N ALA A 228 -0.99 15.16 17.79
CA ALA A 228 -2.13 14.38 17.32
C ALA A 228 -2.83 13.60 18.45
N GLY A 229 -2.13 13.31 19.55
CA GLY A 229 -2.62 12.49 20.65
C GLY A 229 -2.67 11.00 20.30
N VAL A 230 -1.81 10.55 19.36
CA VAL A 230 -1.77 9.17 18.86
C VAL A 230 -0.41 8.56 19.18
N PRO A 231 -0.33 7.34 19.74
CA PRO A 231 0.93 6.67 20.00
C PRO A 231 1.77 6.49 18.74
N MET A 232 3.09 6.57 18.87
CA MET A 232 4.03 6.39 17.76
C MET A 232 4.86 5.11 17.91
N THR A 233 4.95 4.35 16.83
CA THR A 233 5.97 3.32 16.63
C THR A 233 7.08 3.89 15.75
N GLY A 234 8.29 3.95 16.29
CA GLY A 234 9.44 4.44 15.53
C GLY A 234 9.93 3.43 14.49
N CYS A 235 10.49 3.93 13.39
CA CYS A 235 11.10 3.08 12.36
C CYS A 235 12.34 2.34 12.90
N ALA A 236 12.27 1.01 12.99
CA ALA A 236 13.36 0.15 13.39
C ALA A 236 14.58 0.29 12.47
N SER A 237 14.38 0.38 11.15
CA SER A 237 15.48 0.60 10.19
C SER A 237 16.23 1.90 10.45
N HIS A 238 15.54 2.97 10.85
CA HIS A 238 16.21 4.22 11.22
C HIS A 238 17.03 4.06 12.51
N ARG A 239 16.46 3.42 13.54
CA ARG A 239 17.18 3.14 14.80
C ARG A 239 18.43 2.28 14.56
N PHE A 240 18.30 1.27 13.70
CA PHE A 240 19.40 0.39 13.31
C PHE A 240 20.48 1.14 12.53
N ASN A 241 20.09 1.98 11.57
CA ASN A 241 21.05 2.80 10.82
C ASN A 241 21.83 3.76 11.73
N LEU A 242 21.18 4.38 12.72
CA LEU A 242 21.88 5.23 13.69
C LEU A 242 22.93 4.45 14.51
N PHE A 243 22.63 3.19 14.85
CA PHE A 243 23.62 2.33 15.50
C PHE A 243 24.76 1.97 14.54
N VAL A 244 24.46 1.63 13.29
CA VAL A 244 25.50 1.36 12.27
C VAL A 244 26.38 2.60 12.07
N ASP A 245 25.81 3.81 12.10
CA ASP A 245 26.57 5.06 12.04
C ASP A 245 27.51 5.21 13.25
N ASP A 246 27.06 4.84 14.46
CA ASP A 246 27.92 4.84 15.66
C ASP A 246 29.10 3.85 15.49
N VAL A 247 28.86 2.66 14.93
CA VAL A 247 29.92 1.67 14.61
C VAL A 247 30.89 2.23 13.57
N LEU A 248 30.39 2.87 12.51
CA LEU A 248 31.23 3.47 11.46
C LEU A 248 32.05 4.65 11.98
N ALA A 249 31.54 5.40 12.95
CA ALA A 249 32.24 6.52 13.56
C ALA A 249 33.53 6.08 14.29
N GLU A 250 33.54 4.88 14.88
CA GLU A 250 34.75 4.29 15.48
C GLU A 250 35.87 4.03 14.44
N HIS A 251 35.51 3.97 13.16
CA HIS A 251 36.41 3.68 12.05
C HIS A 251 36.61 4.89 11.10
N GLU A 252 36.30 6.11 11.54
CA GLU A 252 36.33 7.32 10.68
C GLU A 252 37.68 7.50 9.96
N GLU A 253 38.81 7.41 10.67
CA GLU A 253 40.14 7.57 10.08
C GLU A 253 40.43 6.54 8.97
N LEU A 254 39.99 5.30 9.20
CA LEU A 254 40.14 4.20 8.25
C LEU A 254 39.28 4.43 7.01
N LEU A 255 38.03 4.83 7.19
CA LEU A 255 37.10 5.15 6.09
C LEU A 255 37.58 6.36 5.28
N VAL A 256 38.20 7.36 5.92
CA VAL A 256 38.85 8.49 5.23
C VAL A 256 40.01 8.01 4.36
N ALA A 257 40.86 7.11 4.87
CA ALA A 257 41.95 6.52 4.10
C ALA A 257 41.45 5.72 2.90
N VAL A 258 40.42 4.88 3.10
CA VAL A 258 39.76 4.12 2.01
C VAL A 258 39.20 5.07 0.96
N ASN A 259 38.45 6.10 1.35
CA ASN A 259 37.86 7.06 0.42
C ASN A 259 38.95 7.83 -0.36
N ALA A 260 40.06 8.21 0.28
CA ALA A 260 41.18 8.85 -0.38
C ALA A 260 41.79 7.93 -1.46
N ILE A 261 41.94 6.64 -1.17
CA ILE A 261 42.44 5.65 -2.11
C ILE A 261 41.42 5.40 -3.23
N MET A 262 40.13 5.23 -2.92
CA MET A 262 39.08 5.06 -3.92
C MET A 262 39.04 6.24 -4.91
N LYS A 263 39.17 7.48 -4.42
CA LYS A 263 39.25 8.69 -5.26
C LYS A 263 40.49 8.69 -6.14
N LYS A 264 41.65 8.34 -5.58
CA LYS A 264 42.90 8.20 -6.36
C LYS A 264 42.74 7.12 -7.43
N GLN A 265 42.28 5.93 -7.07
CA GLN A 265 42.15 4.80 -7.99
C GLN A 265 41.13 5.06 -9.11
N THR A 266 39.98 5.65 -8.79
CA THR A 266 38.93 6.01 -9.78
C THR A 266 39.43 7.01 -10.82
N ASN A 267 40.28 7.97 -10.41
CA ASN A 267 40.79 9.01 -11.29
C ASN A 267 42.11 8.64 -12.01
N ILE A 268 42.92 7.74 -11.45
CA ILE A 268 44.30 7.45 -11.89
C ILE A 268 44.36 6.15 -12.71
N ILE A 269 43.68 5.08 -12.29
CA ILE A 269 43.87 3.73 -12.86
C ILE A 269 43.39 3.59 -14.32
N PRO A 270 42.25 4.17 -14.76
CA PRO A 270 41.84 4.06 -16.17
C PRO A 270 42.84 4.72 -17.13
N SER A 271 43.51 5.80 -16.70
CA SER A 271 44.42 6.60 -17.52
C SER A 271 45.87 6.14 -17.45
N LEU A 272 46.29 5.47 -16.37
CA LEU A 272 47.68 5.05 -16.14
C LEU A 272 47.91 3.54 -16.16
N LYS A 273 46.90 2.73 -16.53
CA LYS A 273 47.01 1.27 -16.62
C LYS A 273 48.22 0.77 -17.42
N SER A 274 48.60 1.48 -18.50
CA SER A 274 49.78 1.15 -19.32
C SER A 274 51.11 1.59 -18.71
N PHE A 275 51.09 2.46 -17.70
CA PHE A 275 52.26 3.05 -17.05
C PHE A 275 52.51 2.50 -15.64
N LEU A 276 51.58 1.69 -15.10
CA LEU A 276 51.78 0.96 -13.83
C LEU A 276 53.12 0.21 -13.74
N PRO A 277 53.63 -0.45 -14.81
CA PRO A 277 54.94 -1.10 -14.77
C PRO A 277 56.14 -0.14 -14.70
N LEU A 278 55.91 1.16 -14.92
CA LEU A 278 56.92 2.22 -14.92
C LEU A 278 56.92 3.04 -13.61
N MET A 279 55.95 2.82 -12.72
CA MET A 279 55.91 3.50 -11.43
C MET A 279 56.88 2.85 -10.44
N GLY A 280 57.55 3.67 -9.62
CA GLY A 280 58.36 3.21 -8.50
C GLY A 280 57.52 2.59 -7.39
N VAL A 281 58.15 1.74 -6.57
CA VAL A 281 57.49 1.04 -5.45
C VAL A 281 56.85 2.03 -4.47
N GLU A 282 57.51 3.16 -4.17
CA GLU A 282 56.96 4.21 -3.29
C GLU A 282 55.70 4.89 -3.86
N GLU A 283 55.59 5.01 -5.19
CA GLU A 283 54.44 5.61 -5.85
C GLU A 283 53.24 4.65 -5.87
N ILE A 284 53.52 3.35 -5.92
CA ILE A 284 52.52 2.28 -5.77
C ILE A 284 52.04 2.18 -4.33
N ASP A 285 52.95 2.27 -3.35
CA ASP A 285 52.60 2.23 -1.92
C ASP A 285 51.64 3.38 -1.53
N ASN A 286 51.77 4.55 -2.17
CA ASN A 286 50.86 5.68 -1.99
C ASN A 286 49.44 5.50 -2.57
N LEU A 287 49.19 4.39 -3.27
CA LEU A 287 47.90 3.97 -3.83
C LEU A 287 47.28 2.77 -3.10
N LEU A 288 47.95 2.26 -2.07
CA LEU A 288 47.53 1.11 -1.29
C LEU A 288 47.28 1.51 0.17
N LEU A 289 46.45 0.71 0.84
CA LEU A 289 46.30 0.79 2.29
C LEU A 289 47.55 0.20 2.94
N SER A 290 47.88 0.67 4.14
CA SER A 290 48.89 -0.04 4.94
C SER A 290 48.38 -1.42 5.34
N VAL A 291 49.29 -2.37 5.58
CA VAL A 291 48.93 -3.74 6.01
C VAL A 291 48.01 -3.75 7.24
N ARG A 292 48.19 -2.81 8.17
CA ARG A 292 47.32 -2.68 9.34
C ARG A 292 45.91 -2.22 8.97
N GLN A 293 45.81 -1.20 8.12
CA GLN A 293 44.52 -0.70 7.64
C GLN A 293 43.78 -1.77 6.82
N ASP A 294 44.49 -2.57 6.02
CA ASP A 294 43.91 -3.67 5.26
C ASP A 294 43.27 -4.72 6.17
N LEU A 295 43.98 -5.13 7.24
CA LEU A 295 43.43 -6.03 8.27
C LEU A 295 42.24 -5.41 9.02
N ASP A 296 42.32 -4.13 9.38
CA ASP A 296 41.24 -3.43 10.08
C ASP A 296 39.99 -3.31 9.18
N ILE A 297 40.16 -3.17 7.87
CA ILE A 297 39.08 -3.18 6.88
C ILE A 297 38.45 -4.55 6.77
N ASP A 298 39.23 -5.62 6.71
CA ASP A 298 38.70 -6.99 6.67
C ASP A 298 37.83 -7.28 7.91
N LEU A 299 38.28 -6.84 9.09
CA LEU A 299 37.51 -6.94 10.33
C LEU A 299 36.22 -6.11 10.29
N LEU A 300 36.30 -4.87 9.79
CA LEU A 300 35.12 -4.01 9.64
C LEU A 300 34.13 -4.59 8.62
N LEU A 301 34.61 -5.11 7.49
CA LEU A 301 33.78 -5.76 6.48
C LEU A 301 33.05 -6.97 7.02
N ALA A 302 33.71 -7.80 7.84
CA ALA A 302 33.06 -8.93 8.50
C ALA A 302 31.89 -8.48 9.38
N LYS A 303 32.09 -7.43 10.21
CA LYS A 303 31.00 -6.84 11.02
C LYS A 303 29.87 -6.29 10.15
N LEU A 304 30.21 -5.54 9.09
CA LEU A 304 29.22 -4.92 8.21
C LEU A 304 28.42 -5.96 7.41
N ILE A 305 29.01 -7.10 7.07
CA ILE A 305 28.28 -8.21 6.44
C ILE A 305 27.19 -8.72 7.38
N ASP A 306 27.51 -8.89 8.67
CA ASP A 306 26.54 -9.40 9.64
C ASP A 306 25.44 -8.37 9.92
N LEU A 307 25.80 -7.11 10.15
CA LEU A 307 24.84 -6.00 10.32
C LEU A 307 23.95 -5.79 9.08
N ASN A 308 24.48 -6.06 7.88
CA ASN A 308 23.68 -5.98 6.66
C ASN A 308 22.64 -7.11 6.58
N SER A 309 22.88 -8.27 7.21
CA SER A 309 21.86 -9.33 7.32
C SER A 309 20.62 -8.84 8.06
N VAL A 310 20.81 -8.12 9.17
CA VAL A 310 19.73 -7.47 9.94
C VAL A 310 19.00 -6.43 9.08
N THR A 311 19.74 -5.65 8.29
CA THR A 311 19.13 -4.67 7.36
C THR A 311 18.20 -5.36 6.35
N PHE A 312 18.58 -6.52 5.82
CA PHE A 312 17.72 -7.28 4.91
C PHE A 312 16.47 -7.81 5.60
N GLU A 313 16.59 -8.38 6.80
CA GLU A 313 15.44 -8.85 7.57
C GLU A 313 14.45 -7.71 7.89
N LEU A 314 14.96 -6.54 8.28
CA LEU A 314 14.13 -5.34 8.53
C LEU A 314 13.34 -4.88 7.28
N GLN A 315 13.76 -5.29 6.08
CA GLN A 315 13.03 -5.01 4.84
C GLN A 315 11.89 -5.99 4.56
N ASP A 316 11.75 -7.11 5.27
CA ASP A 316 10.65 -8.05 5.02
C ASP A 316 9.27 -7.38 5.22
N GLU A 317 8.31 -7.64 4.33
CA GLU A 317 6.94 -7.16 4.48
C GLU A 317 6.16 -7.85 5.60
N ALA A 318 6.63 -9.00 6.08
CA ALA A 318 6.02 -9.81 7.13
C ALA A 318 6.61 -9.53 8.51
N ILE A 319 7.77 -8.86 8.61
CA ILE A 319 8.44 -8.62 9.90
C ILE A 319 7.52 -7.91 10.90
N THR A 320 7.54 -8.32 12.15
CA THR A 320 6.74 -7.74 13.23
C THR A 320 7.61 -7.02 14.24
N LEU A 321 7.00 -6.27 15.17
CA LEU A 321 7.75 -5.65 16.27
C LEU A 321 8.42 -6.68 17.19
N ASP A 322 7.84 -7.86 17.33
CA ASP A 322 8.42 -9.00 18.08
C ASP A 322 9.71 -9.50 17.40
N ASP A 323 9.65 -9.74 16.09
CA ASP A 323 10.83 -10.14 15.31
C ASP A 323 11.96 -9.10 15.42
N VAL A 324 11.62 -7.81 15.36
CA VAL A 324 12.60 -6.72 15.53
C VAL A 324 13.23 -6.72 16.92
N CYS A 325 12.45 -6.97 17.98
CA CYS A 325 13.00 -7.11 19.32
C CYS A 325 14.02 -8.26 19.37
N GLY A 326 13.68 -9.43 18.82
CA GLY A 326 14.60 -10.56 18.75
C GLY A 326 15.89 -10.25 17.98
N LEU A 327 15.78 -9.60 16.82
CA LEU A 327 16.94 -9.16 16.03
C LEU A 327 17.82 -8.17 16.80
N PHE A 328 17.21 -7.19 17.47
CA PHE A 328 17.95 -6.18 18.22
C PHE A 328 18.57 -6.74 19.49
N ASP A 329 17.94 -7.71 20.15
CA ASP A 329 18.51 -8.39 21.31
C ASP A 329 19.78 -9.17 20.92
N GLU A 330 19.79 -9.82 19.75
CA GLU A 330 20.99 -10.48 19.21
C GLU A 330 22.12 -9.47 18.94
N VAL A 331 21.78 -8.36 18.26
CA VAL A 331 22.75 -7.28 17.98
C VAL A 331 23.30 -6.67 19.28
N VAL A 332 22.47 -6.47 20.31
CA VAL A 332 22.91 -5.97 21.62
C VAL A 332 23.80 -6.98 22.34
N GLY A 333 23.55 -8.28 22.15
CA GLY A 333 24.40 -9.35 22.67
C GLY A 333 25.82 -9.30 22.13
N GLU A 334 25.97 -9.04 20.83
CA GLU A 334 27.28 -8.90 20.17
C GLU A 334 27.90 -7.51 20.36
N PHE A 335 27.08 -6.46 20.32
CA PHE A 335 27.47 -5.06 20.44
C PHE A 335 26.74 -4.40 21.61
N PRO A 336 27.28 -4.45 22.85
CA PRO A 336 26.61 -3.88 24.02
C PRO A 336 26.30 -2.37 23.91
N SER A 337 27.09 -1.61 23.14
CA SER A 337 26.84 -0.20 22.84
C SER A 337 25.53 0.03 22.07
N ALA A 338 25.05 -0.96 21.31
CA ALA A 338 23.82 -0.89 20.55
C ALA A 338 22.59 -0.65 21.45
N ASN A 339 22.66 -1.01 22.74
CA ASN A 339 21.55 -0.84 23.68
C ASN A 339 21.09 0.62 23.81
N GLU A 340 21.99 1.60 23.58
CA GLU A 340 21.64 3.03 23.62
C GLU A 340 20.66 3.45 22.51
N ARG A 341 20.69 2.75 21.36
CA ARG A 341 19.85 3.01 20.17
C ARG A 341 18.71 1.99 20.00
N LEU A 342 19.01 0.72 20.30
CA LEU A 342 18.16 -0.44 19.96
C LEU A 342 17.41 -1.00 21.16
N GLY A 343 17.86 -0.73 22.39
CA GLY A 343 17.22 -1.23 23.60
C GLY A 343 15.80 -0.68 23.81
N PRO A 344 14.95 -1.38 24.57
CA PRO A 344 13.56 -0.95 24.83
C PRO A 344 13.45 0.34 25.66
N GLY A 345 14.53 0.73 26.34
CA GLY A 345 14.65 1.99 27.08
C GLY A 345 15.35 3.12 26.31
N ALA A 346 15.66 2.92 25.02
CA ALA A 346 16.37 3.91 24.23
C ALA A 346 15.56 5.21 24.14
N SER A 347 16.22 6.36 24.35
CA SER A 347 15.59 7.69 24.37
C SER A 347 14.93 8.09 23.04
N ILE A 348 15.25 7.38 21.96
CA ILE A 348 14.66 7.55 20.63
C ILE A 348 13.24 6.98 20.52
N ILE A 349 12.84 6.08 21.44
CA ILE A 349 11.51 5.50 21.49
C ILE A 349 10.55 6.52 22.10
N GLN A 350 9.52 6.90 21.35
CA GLN A 350 8.57 7.93 21.74
C GLN A 350 7.58 7.44 22.80
N ASP A 351 7.02 6.23 22.61
CA ASP A 351 6.00 5.64 23.47
C ASP A 351 6.40 4.22 23.91
N PRO A 352 7.36 4.08 24.85
CA PRO A 352 7.94 2.78 25.20
C PRO A 352 6.94 1.78 25.79
N HIS A 353 5.96 2.25 26.57
CA HIS A 353 4.89 1.40 27.09
C HIS A 353 3.94 0.91 25.99
N PHE A 354 3.73 1.71 24.95
CA PHE A 354 2.93 1.29 23.80
C PHE A 354 3.65 0.19 23.02
N GLU A 355 4.91 0.41 22.61
CA GLU A 355 5.71 -0.59 21.89
C GLU A 355 5.84 -1.89 22.70
N THR A 356 6.14 -1.80 23.99
CA THR A 356 6.20 -2.98 24.89
C THR A 356 4.87 -3.72 24.96
N GLY A 357 3.76 -3.00 25.04
CA GLY A 357 2.42 -3.59 25.06
C GLY A 357 2.11 -4.33 23.76
N VAL A 358 2.48 -3.76 22.62
CA VAL A 358 2.31 -4.36 21.29
C VAL A 358 3.13 -5.64 21.16
N VAL A 359 4.41 -5.62 21.56
CA VAL A 359 5.29 -6.80 21.55
C VAL A 359 4.72 -7.92 22.43
N LYS A 360 4.25 -7.59 23.65
CA LYS A 360 3.58 -8.57 24.52
C LYS A 360 2.35 -9.18 23.86
N VAL A 361 1.54 -8.41 23.12
CA VAL A 361 0.38 -8.94 22.39
C VAL A 361 0.82 -9.89 21.27
N LEU A 362 1.87 -9.55 20.51
CA LEU A 362 2.43 -10.40 19.45
C LEU A 362 2.97 -11.72 20.00
N MET A 363 3.64 -11.68 21.16
CA MET A 363 4.16 -12.86 21.88
C MET A 363 3.07 -13.67 22.61
N HIS A 364 1.79 -13.30 22.52
CA HIS A 364 0.69 -13.90 23.28
C HIS A 364 0.86 -13.84 24.81
N MET A 365 1.55 -12.81 25.31
CA MET A 365 1.74 -12.51 26.72
C MET A 365 0.68 -11.52 27.22
N SER A 366 0.54 -11.39 28.55
CA SER A 366 -0.39 -10.44 29.17
C SER A 366 0.22 -9.03 29.28
N PRO A 367 -0.31 -8.01 28.57
CA PRO A 367 0.20 -6.63 28.63
C PRO A 367 -0.41 -5.86 29.81
N SER A 368 -0.47 -6.46 31.01
CA SER A 368 -1.23 -5.94 32.14
C SER A 368 -0.80 -4.54 32.61
N GLN A 369 0.50 -4.23 32.53
CA GLN A 369 1.05 -2.93 32.91
C GLN A 369 0.83 -1.88 31.81
N GLU A 370 0.78 -2.32 30.55
CA GLU A 370 0.70 -1.47 29.36
C GLU A 370 -0.75 -1.23 28.87
N ARG A 371 -1.75 -1.85 29.51
CA ARG A 371 -3.16 -1.83 29.06
C ARG A 371 -3.70 -0.45 28.71
N LEU A 372 -3.31 0.58 29.45
CA LEU A 372 -3.74 1.96 29.17
C LEU A 372 -3.14 2.49 27.86
N SER A 373 -1.86 2.21 27.62
CA SER A 373 -1.15 2.65 26.41
C SER A 373 -1.69 1.96 25.16
N ILE A 374 -2.08 0.70 25.26
CA ILE A 374 -2.63 -0.08 24.14
C ILE A 374 -4.17 -0.17 24.14
N ALA A 375 -4.86 0.71 24.88
CA ALA A 375 -6.31 0.64 25.04
C ALA A 375 -7.07 0.70 23.69
N ARG A 376 -6.54 1.46 22.71
CA ARG A 376 -7.08 1.57 21.35
C ARG A 376 -6.97 0.28 20.53
N LEU A 377 -6.14 -0.68 20.97
CA LEU A 377 -6.00 -2.00 20.35
C LEU A 377 -6.92 -3.05 20.99
N ALA A 378 -7.62 -2.71 22.07
CA ALA A 378 -8.53 -3.63 22.72
C ALA A 378 -9.73 -3.90 21.81
N VAL A 379 -10.07 -5.18 21.63
CA VAL A 379 -11.29 -5.55 20.92
C VAL A 379 -12.44 -5.38 21.90
N THR A 380 -13.24 -4.33 21.71
CA THR A 380 -14.52 -4.20 22.41
C THR A 380 -15.31 -5.48 22.12
N ALA A 381 -15.80 -6.17 23.16
CA ALA A 381 -16.69 -7.32 23.01
C ALA A 381 -18.05 -6.86 22.44
N GLY A 382 -18.04 -6.38 21.20
CA GLY A 382 -19.21 -6.00 20.43
C GLY A 382 -19.78 -7.25 19.79
N ILE A 383 -20.98 -7.62 20.25
CA ILE A 383 -21.95 -8.52 19.63
C ILE A 383 -21.29 -9.67 18.86
N ARG A 384 -21.15 -10.81 19.55
CA ARG A 384 -21.20 -12.09 18.84
C ARG A 384 -22.36 -11.98 17.87
N ASP A 385 -22.09 -11.98 16.56
CA ASP A 385 -23.07 -12.49 15.63
C ASP A 385 -23.35 -13.89 16.17
N ASP A 386 -24.47 -14.00 16.87
CA ASP A 386 -25.06 -15.24 17.33
C ASP A 386 -25.63 -15.93 16.09
N ASP A 387 -24.76 -16.16 15.10
CA ASP A 387 -25.07 -16.98 13.96
C ASP A 387 -24.95 -18.42 14.45
N ARG A 388 -26.07 -18.83 15.04
CA ARG A 388 -26.62 -20.16 15.17
C ARG A 388 -25.58 -21.26 15.32
N MET A 389 -25.67 -21.97 16.44
CA MET A 389 -25.22 -23.35 16.56
C MET A 389 -25.64 -24.17 15.32
N SER A 390 -24.79 -24.24 14.31
CA SER A 390 -24.94 -25.12 13.15
C SER A 390 -23.85 -26.18 13.24
N ASP A 391 -24.29 -27.44 13.18
CA ASP A 391 -23.52 -28.68 13.34
C ASP A 391 -21.99 -28.57 13.16
N ALA A 392 -21.28 -28.79 14.26
CA ALA A 392 -19.84 -29.02 14.26
C ALA A 392 -19.42 -30.20 13.35
N ASP A 393 -20.37 -31.06 12.97
CA ASP A 393 -20.17 -32.22 12.11
C ASP A 393 -20.04 -31.92 10.61
N CYS A 394 -20.27 -30.67 10.16
CA CYS A 394 -20.14 -30.31 8.73
C CYS A 394 -18.89 -29.47 8.39
N MET A 395 -18.08 -29.08 9.38
CA MET A 395 -16.90 -28.23 9.11
C MET A 395 -15.72 -29.01 8.53
N SER A 396 -15.24 -28.59 7.36
CA SER A 396 -13.99 -29.09 6.76
C SER A 396 -12.78 -28.89 7.70
N MET A 397 -11.73 -29.72 7.53
CA MET A 397 -10.51 -29.61 8.34
C MET A 397 -9.87 -28.21 8.26
N ALA A 398 -9.86 -27.61 7.07
CA ALA A 398 -9.36 -26.25 6.85
C ALA A 398 -10.16 -25.20 7.65
N SER A 399 -11.49 -25.33 7.69
CA SER A 399 -12.37 -24.41 8.42
C SER A 399 -12.18 -24.55 9.93
N ARG A 400 -12.00 -25.79 10.43
CA ARG A 400 -11.69 -26.04 11.85
C ARG A 400 -10.30 -25.53 12.24
N ALA A 401 -9.30 -25.65 11.35
CA ALA A 401 -7.98 -25.09 11.57
C ALA A 401 -8.00 -23.55 11.60
N LYS A 402 -8.70 -22.90 10.65
CA LYS A 402 -8.92 -21.45 10.65
C LYS A 402 -9.65 -20.97 11.90
N LYS A 403 -10.72 -21.68 12.33
CA LYS A 403 -11.45 -21.37 13.56
C LYS A 403 -10.57 -21.50 14.80
N ARG A 404 -9.74 -22.55 14.89
CA ARG A 404 -8.77 -22.72 16.00
C ARG A 404 -7.71 -21.62 16.02
N ARG A 405 -7.16 -21.24 14.86
CA ARG A 405 -6.21 -20.12 14.73
C ARG A 405 -6.83 -18.78 15.16
N LYS A 406 -8.05 -18.48 14.70
CA LYS A 406 -8.81 -17.29 15.13
C LYS A 406 -9.09 -17.29 16.63
N LEU A 407 -9.44 -18.45 17.20
CA LEU A 407 -9.64 -18.60 18.65
C LEU A 407 -8.35 -18.37 19.45
N GLN A 408 -7.21 -18.87 18.96
CA GLN A 408 -5.90 -18.62 19.59
C GLN A 408 -5.50 -17.14 19.49
N GLN A 409 -5.74 -16.47 18.35
CA GLN A 409 -5.52 -15.04 18.18
C GLN A 409 -6.46 -14.19 19.05
N SER A 410 -7.70 -14.63 19.27
CA SER A 410 -8.69 -13.95 20.13
C SER A 410 -8.45 -14.10 21.64
N CYS A 411 -7.47 -14.91 22.05
CA CYS A 411 -7.20 -15.21 23.46
C CYS A 411 -6.64 -14.00 24.25
N SER A 412 -6.16 -12.95 23.57
CA SER A 412 -5.57 -11.76 24.21
C SER A 412 -6.55 -10.64 24.51
N GLY A 413 -7.75 -10.63 23.89
CA GLY A 413 -8.68 -9.49 23.97
C GLY A 413 -8.21 -8.24 23.20
N PHE A 414 -7.16 -8.37 22.39
CA PHE A 414 -6.59 -7.31 21.55
C PHE A 414 -6.67 -7.68 20.07
N MET A 415 -6.56 -6.67 19.21
CA MET A 415 -6.41 -6.85 17.77
C MET A 415 -5.13 -7.63 17.48
N ASP A 416 -5.10 -8.34 16.35
CA ASP A 416 -3.87 -8.92 15.84
C ASP A 416 -2.91 -7.78 15.45
N CYS A 417 -1.84 -7.58 16.21
CA CYS A 417 -0.95 -6.43 16.07
C CYS A 417 0.00 -6.50 14.85
N ARG A 418 -0.07 -7.51 13.98
CA ARG A 418 0.85 -7.65 12.81
C ARG A 418 0.74 -6.51 11.79
N PHE A 419 -0.36 -5.74 11.81
CA PHE A 419 -0.52 -4.53 11.00
C PHE A 419 0.27 -3.33 11.52
N LEU A 420 0.68 -3.34 12.80
CA LEU A 420 1.57 -2.33 13.38
C LEU A 420 2.98 -2.60 12.86
N ARG A 421 3.33 -1.90 11.78
CA ARG A 421 4.60 -2.12 11.10
C ARG A 421 5.74 -1.54 11.93
N PRO A 422 6.85 -2.28 12.09
CA PRO A 422 8.02 -1.77 12.80
C PRO A 422 8.84 -0.77 11.97
N THR A 423 8.56 -0.62 10.67
CA THR A 423 9.31 0.23 9.75
C THR A 423 8.39 1.04 8.85
N SER A 424 8.89 2.19 8.35
CA SER A 424 8.24 2.99 7.31
C SER A 424 8.64 2.55 5.88
N ASN A 425 9.20 1.35 5.71
CA ASN A 425 9.76 0.86 4.44
C ASN A 425 8.75 0.86 3.28
N MET A 426 7.44 0.81 3.56
CA MET A 426 6.42 0.96 2.51
C MET A 426 6.42 2.35 1.86
N CYS A 427 6.65 3.41 2.63
CA CYS A 427 6.79 4.76 2.10
C CYS A 427 8.10 4.89 1.32
N GLU A 428 9.21 4.35 1.83
CA GLU A 428 10.50 4.38 1.13
C GLU A 428 10.47 3.64 -0.22
N ARG A 429 9.78 2.49 -0.27
CA ARG A 429 9.53 1.77 -1.51
C ARG A 429 8.68 2.61 -2.47
N LEU A 430 7.62 3.23 -1.97
CA LEU A 430 6.79 4.14 -2.76
C LEU A 430 7.61 5.30 -3.33
N PHE A 431 8.47 5.92 -2.53
CA PHE A 431 9.33 7.01 -2.97
C PHE A 431 10.38 6.55 -3.97
N SER A 432 10.89 5.33 -3.85
CA SER A 432 11.80 4.73 -4.84
C SER A 432 11.10 4.54 -6.19
N VAL A 433 9.88 4.00 -6.18
CA VAL A 433 9.03 3.87 -7.37
C VAL A 433 8.71 5.24 -7.97
N THR A 434 8.43 6.22 -7.12
CA THR A 434 8.12 7.58 -7.52
C THR A 434 9.32 8.30 -8.15
N LYS A 435 10.53 8.18 -7.57
CA LYS A 435 11.78 8.71 -8.14
C LYS A 435 12.03 8.12 -9.52
N TRP A 436 11.71 6.84 -9.72
CA TRP A 436 11.80 6.19 -11.03
C TRP A 436 10.77 6.75 -12.02
N ALA A 437 9.55 7.03 -11.57
CA ALA A 437 8.49 7.58 -12.41
C ALA A 437 8.71 9.05 -12.79
N LEU A 438 9.23 9.88 -11.88
CA LEU A 438 9.50 11.31 -12.07
C LEU A 438 10.87 11.54 -12.74
N THR A 439 10.91 11.31 -14.05
CA THR A 439 12.08 11.64 -14.90
C THR A 439 12.11 13.14 -15.24
N ASP A 440 13.26 13.64 -15.71
CA ASP A 440 13.42 15.03 -16.18
C ASP A 440 12.35 15.46 -17.20
N ARG A 441 11.91 14.53 -18.05
CA ARG A 441 10.88 14.78 -19.08
C ARG A 441 9.47 14.90 -18.50
N ARG A 442 9.30 14.63 -17.20
CA ARG A 442 8.02 14.65 -16.48
C ARG A 442 7.97 15.69 -15.37
N GLN A 443 9.01 16.51 -15.21
CA GLN A 443 9.06 17.55 -14.19
C GLN A 443 7.98 18.63 -14.36
N SER A 444 7.42 18.79 -15.56
CA SER A 444 6.30 19.72 -15.83
C SER A 444 4.92 19.13 -15.52
N MET A 445 4.84 17.91 -14.99
CA MET A 445 3.59 17.28 -14.58
C MET A 445 3.03 17.97 -13.35
N LEU A 446 1.74 18.31 -13.38
CA LEU A 446 1.06 18.85 -12.20
C LEU A 446 1.11 17.83 -11.04
N PRO A 447 1.43 18.24 -9.81
CA PRO A 447 1.46 17.34 -8.65
C PRO A 447 0.18 16.53 -8.49
N SER A 448 -0.99 17.14 -8.70
CA SER A 448 -2.29 16.46 -8.63
C SER A 448 -2.45 15.31 -9.64
N ASN A 449 -1.86 15.45 -10.83
CA ASN A 449 -1.92 14.40 -11.85
C ASN A 449 -0.98 13.25 -11.49
N PHE A 450 0.17 13.59 -10.90
CA PHE A 450 1.14 12.62 -10.45
C PHE A 450 0.61 11.81 -9.25
N GLU A 451 0.04 12.51 -8.26
CA GLU A 451 -0.68 11.93 -7.12
C GLU A 451 -1.74 10.92 -7.57
N GLU A 452 -2.62 11.31 -8.49
CA GLU A 452 -3.69 10.45 -9.00
C GLU A 452 -3.14 9.17 -9.67
N GLN A 453 -2.07 9.31 -10.47
CA GLN A 453 -1.43 8.15 -11.08
C GLN A 453 -0.84 7.20 -10.03
N MET A 454 -0.16 7.75 -9.01
CA MET A 454 0.43 6.97 -7.93
C MET A 454 -0.64 6.32 -7.05
N PHE A 455 -1.72 7.03 -6.74
CA PHE A 455 -2.86 6.52 -5.99
C PHE A 455 -3.49 5.31 -6.67
N LEU A 456 -3.77 5.40 -7.97
CA LEU A 456 -4.31 4.27 -8.75
C LEU A 456 -3.30 3.14 -8.94
N HIS A 457 -2.00 3.45 -9.03
CA HIS A 457 -0.93 2.45 -9.13
C HIS A 457 -0.80 1.63 -7.84
N CYS A 458 -0.67 2.30 -6.70
CA CYS A 458 -0.49 1.64 -5.40
C CYS A 458 -1.72 0.87 -4.96
N ASN A 459 -2.90 1.37 -5.32
CA ASN A 459 -4.18 0.72 -5.01
C ASN A 459 -4.72 -0.11 -6.19
N ALA A 460 -3.87 -0.59 -7.09
CA ALA A 460 -4.28 -1.34 -8.29
C ALA A 460 -5.11 -2.60 -7.98
N PHE A 461 -4.95 -3.19 -6.80
CA PHE A 461 -5.72 -4.35 -6.35
C PHE A 461 -7.17 -4.02 -5.95
N LEU A 462 -7.49 -2.74 -5.75
CA LEU A 462 -8.82 -2.28 -5.33
C LEU A 462 -9.74 -1.93 -6.51
N TRP A 463 -9.25 -1.90 -7.74
CA TRP A 463 -10.08 -1.56 -8.89
C TRP A 463 -9.85 -2.44 -10.11
N GLY A 464 -10.92 -2.59 -10.90
CA GLY A 464 -10.86 -3.30 -12.16
C GLY A 464 -11.89 -2.79 -13.17
N ILE A 465 -12.17 -3.62 -14.16
CA ILE A 465 -13.06 -3.26 -15.28
C ILE A 465 -14.49 -2.95 -14.83
N ASP A 466 -14.96 -3.61 -13.75
CA ASP A 466 -16.30 -3.38 -13.19
C ASP A 466 -16.41 -2.03 -12.49
N ASP A 467 -15.35 -1.57 -11.84
CA ASP A 467 -15.29 -0.23 -11.27
C ASP A 467 -15.31 0.82 -12.38
N VAL A 468 -14.51 0.65 -13.44
CA VAL A 468 -14.51 1.56 -14.60
C VAL A 468 -15.90 1.60 -15.25
N LYS A 469 -16.56 0.46 -15.39
CA LYS A 469 -17.93 0.38 -15.89
C LYS A 469 -18.89 1.20 -15.01
N SER A 470 -18.83 1.01 -13.70
CA SER A 470 -19.70 1.67 -12.73
C SER A 470 -19.48 3.18 -12.73
N VAL A 471 -18.21 3.61 -12.70
CA VAL A 471 -17.79 5.01 -12.82
C VAL A 471 -18.33 5.65 -14.10
N MET A 472 -18.18 4.97 -15.23
CA MET A 472 -18.66 5.51 -16.50
C MET A 472 -20.17 5.64 -16.52
N VAL A 473 -20.92 4.66 -15.99
CA VAL A 473 -22.39 4.73 -15.89
C VAL A 473 -22.81 5.91 -15.01
N GLU A 474 -22.23 6.02 -13.81
CA GLU A 474 -22.57 7.05 -12.83
C GLU A 474 -22.25 8.46 -13.35
N TYR A 475 -21.08 8.64 -13.98
CA TYR A 475 -20.69 9.90 -14.59
C TYR A 475 -21.70 10.39 -15.64
N HIS A 476 -22.18 9.50 -16.50
CA HIS A 476 -23.18 9.86 -17.52
C HIS A 476 -24.55 10.13 -16.88
N ARG A 477 -24.92 9.41 -15.81
CA ARG A 477 -26.14 9.67 -15.04
C ARG A 477 -26.15 11.09 -14.50
N MET A 478 -25.10 11.50 -13.78
CA MET A 478 -24.98 12.84 -13.20
C MET A 478 -25.05 13.96 -14.25
N LYS A 479 -24.31 13.82 -15.35
CA LYS A 479 -24.35 14.74 -16.50
C LYS A 479 -25.75 14.91 -17.09
N THR A 480 -26.51 13.83 -17.14
CA THR A 480 -27.87 13.85 -17.71
C THR A 480 -28.84 14.55 -16.76
N HIS A 481 -28.68 14.38 -15.44
CA HIS A 481 -29.47 15.09 -14.42
C HIS A 481 -29.16 16.59 -14.38
N GLU A 482 -27.88 17.00 -14.39
CA GLU A 482 -27.49 18.42 -14.47
C GLU A 482 -28.07 19.11 -15.72
N SER A 483 -28.09 18.39 -16.86
CA SER A 483 -28.65 18.92 -18.11
C SER A 483 -30.18 19.07 -18.07
N LEU A 484 -30.88 18.24 -17.28
CA LEU A 484 -32.32 18.31 -17.08
C LEU A 484 -32.71 19.39 -16.07
N GLU A 485 -31.92 19.61 -15.03
CA GLU A 485 -32.13 20.68 -14.04
C GLU A 485 -31.91 22.07 -14.65
N LEU A 486 -30.93 22.21 -15.55
CA LEU A 486 -30.74 23.45 -16.32
C LEU A 486 -31.90 23.73 -17.30
N TYR A 487 -32.55 22.68 -17.80
CA TYR A 487 -33.71 22.80 -18.70
C TYR A 487 -35.02 23.12 -17.96
N THR A 488 -35.17 22.70 -16.69
CA THR A 488 -36.35 23.00 -15.88
C THR A 488 -36.29 24.34 -15.15
N GLN A 489 -35.13 25.01 -15.15
CA GLN A 489 -34.92 26.37 -14.62
C GLN A 489 -34.95 27.47 -15.71
N SER A 490 -35.23 27.10 -16.96
CA SER A 490 -35.50 27.99 -18.11
C SER A 490 -36.94 27.85 -18.55
#